data_AF-A0AAD8RT74-F1
#
_entry.id   AF-A0AAD8RT74-F1
#
_cell.length_a   1.000
_cell.length_b   1.000
_cell.length_c   1.000
_cell.angle_alpha   90.00
_cell.angle_beta   90.00
_cell.angle_gamma   90.00
#
_symmetry.space_group_name_H-M   'P 1'
#
loop_
_entity.id
_entity.type
_entity.pdbx_description
1 polymer ?
#
loop_
_entity_poly.entity_id
_entity_poly.type
_entity_poly.pdbx_seq_one_letter_code
_entity_poly.pdbx_strand_id
1 'polypeptide(L)'
;MMRRWGYKEGSGLGARGQGIIAPVKPKAQQAGIGYRKKPYNNGLEDMTPHVVQEEWILRLEERARAMKLEEDCCQKTLVLLRGMVKQGDTSKETAEALAAIVKSRKVFRGKRGEKRKLGKWKATLPSSVTRYIVEEVIMPTVAAGAREWEPSWDPTCHNWLRPWIPLIGHLPESLYDTVESKIITDFYDAVSPWKHYLDPIQWDRFARRHVVPRLALLVRKLRITPPKQIDPSFRIAMFWAPLVSAQDMVSILEKERFFEKWESAMRHWLQCAARPPLEEALAWCAGWRKLFTPDLLEDQRVLARLYAGVAMLDLGMQDLRI
;
A
#
# COMPACT_ATOMS: atom_id res chain seq x y z
N MET A 1 -7.17 1.53 -55.60
CA MET A 1 -7.82 0.36 -54.97
C MET A 1 -9.26 0.66 -54.50
N MET A 2 -9.53 1.80 -53.84
CA MET A 2 -10.88 2.19 -53.34
C MET A 2 -11.97 2.46 -54.41
N ARG A 3 -11.64 2.90 -55.63
CA ARG A 3 -12.65 3.11 -56.70
C ARG A 3 -13.35 1.83 -57.18
N ARG A 4 -12.76 0.65 -56.95
CA ARG A 4 -13.37 -0.64 -57.35
C ARG A 4 -14.50 -1.10 -56.42
N TRP A 5 -14.76 -0.38 -55.33
CA TRP A 5 -15.78 -0.70 -54.32
C TRP A 5 -16.88 0.38 -54.25
N GLY A 6 -17.08 1.16 -55.32
CA GLY A 6 -18.17 2.15 -55.41
C GLY A 6 -17.91 3.48 -54.69
N TYR A 7 -16.71 3.70 -54.14
CA TYR A 7 -16.35 4.97 -53.52
C TYR A 7 -16.18 6.07 -54.58
N LYS A 8 -16.98 7.14 -54.48
CA LYS A 8 -16.79 8.40 -55.21
C LYS A 8 -15.99 9.37 -54.33
N GLU A 9 -14.92 9.91 -54.91
CA GLU A 9 -14.09 10.94 -54.28
C GLU A 9 -14.96 12.17 -53.98
N GLY A 10 -15.05 12.57 -52.71
CA GLY A 10 -15.75 13.80 -52.29
C GLY A 10 -17.12 13.64 -51.62
N SER A 11 -17.65 12.42 -51.42
CA SER A 11 -18.91 12.21 -50.68
C SER A 11 -18.65 11.73 -49.25
N GLY A 12 -18.76 12.63 -48.26
CA GLY A 12 -18.73 12.30 -46.84
C GLY A 12 -20.01 12.69 -46.10
N LEU A 13 -20.27 11.99 -44.98
CA LEU A 13 -21.49 12.05 -44.15
C LEU A 13 -21.64 13.35 -43.33
N GLY A 14 -21.48 14.51 -43.98
CA GLY A 14 -22.00 15.77 -43.46
C GLY A 14 -23.41 16.01 -43.99
N ALA A 15 -24.23 16.81 -43.32
CA ALA A 15 -25.58 17.16 -43.78
C ALA A 15 -25.62 17.86 -45.16
N ARG A 16 -24.46 18.17 -45.76
CA ARG A 16 -24.27 18.69 -47.13
C ARG A 16 -23.17 17.95 -47.92
N GLY A 17 -22.82 16.72 -47.56
CA GLY A 17 -21.93 15.87 -48.36
C GLY A 17 -20.41 16.12 -48.26
N GLN A 18 -19.93 17.03 -47.41
CA GLN A 18 -18.50 17.33 -47.27
C GLN A 18 -17.86 16.44 -46.19
N GLY A 19 -17.04 15.47 -46.60
CA GLY A 19 -16.27 14.62 -45.69
C GLY A 19 -14.99 15.29 -45.18
N ILE A 20 -14.72 15.20 -43.89
CA ILE A 20 -13.46 15.65 -43.27
C ILE A 20 -12.44 14.51 -43.39
N ILE A 21 -11.39 14.69 -44.19
CA ILE A 21 -10.39 13.65 -44.51
C ILE A 21 -9.08 13.80 -43.71
N ALA A 22 -9.00 14.70 -42.73
CA ALA A 22 -7.78 14.90 -41.96
C ALA A 22 -8.04 14.84 -40.44
N PRO A 23 -7.42 13.91 -39.69
CA PRO A 23 -7.41 13.98 -38.24
C PRO A 23 -6.62 15.22 -37.80
N VAL A 24 -7.23 16.07 -36.96
CA VAL A 24 -6.58 17.25 -36.41
C VAL A 24 -5.47 16.81 -35.45
N LYS A 25 -4.22 16.98 -35.87
CA LYS A 25 -3.05 16.75 -35.03
C LYS A 25 -2.64 18.06 -34.34
N PRO A 26 -2.45 18.10 -33.01
CA PRO A 26 -1.89 19.26 -32.34
C PRO A 26 -0.41 19.43 -32.72
N LYS A 27 -0.02 20.65 -33.09
CA LYS A 27 1.40 21.02 -33.28
C LYS A 27 2.02 21.40 -31.94
N ALA A 28 3.02 20.63 -31.48
CA ALA A 28 3.90 21.04 -30.41
C ALA A 28 5.02 21.94 -30.97
N GLN A 29 5.18 23.15 -30.45
CA GLN A 29 6.37 23.98 -30.69
C GLN A 29 7.34 23.81 -29.53
N GLN A 30 8.58 23.43 -29.84
CA GLN A 30 9.72 23.48 -28.92
C GLN A 30 10.38 24.86 -29.02
N ALA A 31 10.21 25.71 -28.00
CA ALA A 31 11.15 26.77 -27.64
C ALA A 31 10.80 27.36 -26.25
N GLY A 32 11.72 27.25 -25.28
CA GLY A 32 11.93 28.23 -24.21
C GLY A 32 11.05 28.21 -22.93
N ILE A 33 11.63 27.67 -21.85
CA ILE A 33 11.51 28.07 -20.42
C ILE A 33 10.09 28.22 -19.83
N GLY A 34 9.66 27.24 -19.03
CA GLY A 34 8.55 27.40 -18.07
C GLY A 34 7.71 26.14 -17.83
N TYR A 35 8.29 25.08 -17.26
CA TYR A 35 7.53 23.90 -16.84
C TYR A 35 6.61 24.24 -15.65
N ARG A 36 5.35 24.62 -15.89
CA ARG A 36 4.34 24.84 -14.84
C ARG A 36 3.64 23.51 -14.52
N LYS A 37 3.84 23.04 -13.30
CA LYS A 37 3.39 21.73 -12.78
C LYS A 37 1.91 21.70 -12.33
N LYS A 38 0.99 22.35 -13.07
CA LYS A 38 -0.46 22.24 -12.83
C LYS A 38 -1.21 22.17 -14.16
N PRO A 39 -2.13 21.21 -14.36
CA PRO A 39 -3.02 21.22 -15.51
C PRO A 39 -3.95 22.44 -15.43
N TYR A 40 -4.38 22.95 -16.59
CA TYR A 40 -5.36 24.04 -16.69
C TYR A 40 -6.64 23.61 -15.95
N ASN A 41 -7.16 24.47 -15.07
CA ASN A 41 -8.43 24.26 -14.41
C ASN A 41 -9.54 24.73 -15.36
N ASN A 42 -10.28 23.78 -15.93
CA ASN A 42 -11.29 24.06 -16.94
C ASN A 42 -12.64 24.48 -16.34
N GLY A 43 -12.76 24.60 -15.00
CA GLY A 43 -14.02 24.94 -14.33
C GLY A 43 -15.11 23.88 -14.43
N LEU A 44 -14.84 22.77 -15.14
CA LEU A 44 -15.56 21.52 -15.01
C LEU A 44 -14.94 20.80 -13.84
N GLU A 45 -15.71 20.62 -12.76
CA GLU A 45 -15.35 19.66 -11.71
C GLU A 45 -14.96 18.36 -12.38
N ASP A 46 -13.81 17.82 -11.97
CA ASP A 46 -13.27 16.57 -12.47
C ASP A 46 -14.23 15.45 -12.06
N MET A 47 -15.29 15.26 -12.85
CA MET A 47 -16.21 14.13 -12.81
C MET A 47 -15.50 12.88 -13.36
N THR A 48 -14.23 12.68 -13.01
CA THR A 48 -13.75 11.31 -12.91
C THR A 48 -14.64 10.69 -11.84
N PRO A 49 -15.41 9.63 -12.16
CA PRO A 49 -16.12 8.91 -11.13
C PRO A 49 -15.08 8.59 -10.07
N HIS A 50 -15.30 9.02 -8.82
CA HIS A 50 -14.70 8.36 -7.69
C HIS A 50 -15.01 6.88 -7.93
N VAL A 51 -14.02 6.12 -8.41
CA VAL A 51 -14.18 4.70 -8.60
C VAL A 51 -14.26 4.16 -7.18
N VAL A 52 -15.48 4.11 -6.65
CA VAL A 52 -15.88 3.16 -5.65
C VAL A 52 -15.65 1.83 -6.34
N GLN A 53 -14.41 1.32 -6.27
CA GLN A 53 -14.12 -0.06 -6.60
C GLN A 53 -15.05 -0.84 -5.69
N GLU A 54 -16.15 -1.36 -6.26
CA GLU A 54 -17.16 -2.04 -5.48
C GLU A 54 -16.43 -3.14 -4.70
N GLU A 55 -16.61 -3.15 -3.38
CA GLU A 55 -15.81 -3.97 -2.45
C GLU A 55 -15.75 -5.46 -2.88
N TRP A 56 -16.78 -5.93 -3.58
CA TRP A 56 -16.82 -7.27 -4.17
C TRP A 56 -15.81 -7.49 -5.30
N ILE A 57 -15.53 -6.49 -6.15
CA ILE A 57 -14.51 -6.56 -7.22
C ILE A 57 -13.13 -6.75 -6.59
N LEU A 58 -12.80 -5.95 -5.57
CA LEU A 58 -11.55 -6.07 -4.82
C LEU A 58 -11.39 -7.45 -4.21
N ARG A 59 -12.43 -7.95 -3.50
CA ARG A 59 -12.43 -9.30 -2.93
C ARG A 59 -12.24 -10.38 -3.99
N LEU A 60 -12.81 -10.23 -5.19
CA LEU A 60 -12.62 -11.18 -6.29
C LEU A 60 -11.20 -11.14 -6.83
N GLU A 61 -10.62 -9.95 -7.02
CA GLU A 61 -9.25 -9.79 -7.47
C GLU A 61 -8.26 -10.36 -6.46
N GLU A 62 -8.41 -10.05 -5.18
CA GLU A 62 -7.60 -10.61 -4.09
C GLU A 62 -7.65 -12.13 -4.09
N ARG A 63 -8.86 -12.70 -4.22
CA ARG A 63 -9.04 -14.14 -4.32
C ARG A 63 -8.36 -14.71 -5.56
N ALA A 64 -8.47 -14.07 -6.71
CA ALA A 64 -7.80 -14.51 -7.93
C ALA A 64 -6.26 -14.45 -7.80
N ARG A 65 -5.73 -13.40 -7.17
CA ARG A 65 -4.29 -13.27 -6.86
C ARG A 65 -3.82 -14.37 -5.92
N ALA A 66 -4.58 -14.67 -4.87
CA ALA A 66 -4.28 -15.74 -3.93
C ALA A 66 -4.29 -17.12 -4.60
N MET A 67 -5.28 -17.39 -5.46
CA MET A 67 -5.34 -18.63 -6.25
C MET A 67 -4.14 -18.79 -7.18
N LYS A 68 -3.74 -17.70 -7.86
CA LYS A 68 -2.54 -17.70 -8.72
C LYS A 68 -1.27 -17.95 -7.91
N LEU A 69 -1.20 -17.40 -6.70
CA LEU A 69 -0.06 -17.61 -5.81
C LEU A 69 0.06 -19.06 -5.35
N GLU A 70 -1.05 -19.71 -5.02
CA GLU A 70 -1.08 -21.14 -4.70
C GLU A 70 -0.61 -22.02 -5.86
N GLU A 71 -1.04 -21.71 -7.08
CA GLU A 71 -0.62 -22.44 -8.28
C GLU A 71 0.88 -22.23 -8.57
N ASP A 72 1.39 -21.00 -8.44
CA ASP A 72 2.82 -20.70 -8.57
C ASP A 72 3.65 -21.44 -7.51
N CYS A 73 3.19 -21.44 -6.26
CA CYS A 73 3.82 -22.17 -5.16
C CYS A 73 3.95 -23.66 -5.48
N CYS A 74 2.84 -24.31 -5.82
CA CYS A 74 2.81 -25.73 -6.16
C CYS A 74 3.72 -26.05 -7.36
N GLN A 75 3.69 -25.19 -8.39
CA GLN A 75 4.49 -25.39 -9.60
C GLN A 75 5.99 -25.20 -9.33
N LYS A 76 6.39 -24.22 -8.52
CA LYS A 76 7.80 -24.02 -8.16
C LYS A 76 8.32 -25.13 -7.25
N THR A 77 7.54 -25.59 -6.27
CA THR A 77 7.91 -26.77 -5.46
C THR A 77 8.14 -28.00 -6.33
N LEU A 78 7.26 -28.23 -7.33
CA LEU A 78 7.43 -29.33 -8.28
C LEU A 78 8.72 -29.23 -9.10
N VAL A 79 9.11 -28.01 -9.49
CA VAL A 79 10.36 -27.76 -10.23
C VAL A 79 11.57 -28.08 -9.34
N LEU A 80 11.57 -27.63 -8.08
CA LEU A 80 12.67 -27.91 -7.14
C LEU A 80 12.83 -29.41 -6.88
N LEU A 81 11.75 -30.11 -6.55
CA LEU A 81 11.78 -31.57 -6.32
C LEU A 81 12.30 -32.34 -7.54
N ARG A 82 11.87 -31.97 -8.75
CA ARG A 82 12.40 -32.56 -9.99
C ARG A 82 13.88 -32.24 -10.20
N GLY A 83 14.31 -31.05 -9.80
CA GLY A 83 15.72 -30.64 -9.81
C GLY A 83 16.56 -31.54 -8.92
N MET A 84 16.11 -31.80 -7.68
CA MET A 84 16.79 -32.68 -6.72
C MET A 84 16.95 -34.10 -7.27
N VAL A 85 15.88 -34.68 -7.83
CA VAL A 85 15.95 -36.02 -8.46
C VAL A 85 16.95 -36.04 -9.62
N LYS A 86 16.98 -34.98 -10.46
CA LYS A 86 17.96 -34.87 -11.56
C LYS A 86 19.40 -34.73 -11.06
N GLN A 87 19.59 -34.14 -9.89
CA GLN A 87 20.90 -34.01 -9.23
C GLN A 87 21.33 -35.30 -8.50
N GLY A 88 20.51 -36.35 -8.54
CA GLY A 88 20.84 -37.67 -8.00
C GLY A 88 20.21 -37.99 -6.64
N ASP A 89 19.31 -37.15 -6.13
CA ASP A 89 18.58 -37.48 -4.90
C ASP A 89 17.58 -38.62 -5.14
N THR A 90 17.84 -39.75 -4.47
CA THR A 90 17.02 -40.97 -4.48
C THR A 90 16.33 -41.24 -3.15
N SER A 91 16.29 -40.24 -2.26
CA SER A 91 15.64 -40.36 -0.96
C SER A 91 14.14 -40.69 -1.09
N LYS A 92 13.65 -41.47 -0.13
CA LYS A 92 12.24 -41.86 -0.06
C LYS A 92 11.36 -40.61 0.13
N GLU A 93 11.85 -39.66 0.91
CA GLU A 93 11.23 -38.39 1.24
C GLU A 93 11.00 -37.54 -0.02
N THR A 94 12.00 -37.40 -0.90
CA THR A 94 11.86 -36.69 -2.18
C THR A 94 10.85 -37.38 -3.10
N ALA A 95 10.87 -38.71 -3.18
CA ALA A 95 9.93 -39.47 -3.99
C ALA A 95 8.48 -39.30 -3.50
N GLU A 96 8.26 -39.39 -2.18
CA GLU A 96 6.95 -39.19 -1.54
C GLU A 96 6.45 -37.75 -1.72
N ALA A 97 7.32 -36.76 -1.52
CA ALA A 97 7.00 -35.35 -1.71
C ALA A 97 6.62 -35.04 -3.17
N LEU A 98 7.37 -35.58 -4.14
CA LEU A 98 7.08 -35.44 -5.56
C LEU A 98 5.73 -36.04 -5.91
N ALA A 99 5.44 -37.27 -5.46
CA ALA A 99 4.17 -37.93 -5.70
C ALA A 99 2.99 -37.14 -5.09
N ALA A 100 3.14 -36.64 -3.85
CA ALA A 100 2.14 -35.84 -3.17
C ALA A 100 1.85 -34.52 -3.88
N ILE A 101 2.87 -33.80 -4.34
CA ILE A 101 2.71 -32.53 -5.08
C ILE A 101 2.06 -32.76 -6.46
N VAL A 102 2.43 -33.82 -7.17
CA VAL A 102 1.78 -34.17 -8.45
C VAL A 102 0.29 -34.49 -8.24
N LYS A 103 -0.05 -35.17 -7.14
CA LYS A 103 -1.44 -35.47 -6.78
C LYS A 103 -2.20 -34.20 -6.41
N SER A 104 -1.63 -33.34 -5.55
CA SER A 104 -2.28 -32.10 -5.09
C SER A 104 -2.53 -31.11 -6.23
N ARG A 105 -1.65 -31.07 -7.25
CA ARG A 105 -1.82 -30.21 -8.44
C ARG A 105 -3.11 -30.49 -9.22
N LYS A 106 -3.65 -31.71 -9.14
CA LYS A 106 -4.93 -32.06 -9.80
C LYS A 106 -6.10 -31.21 -9.27
N VAL A 107 -5.99 -30.69 -8.04
CA VAL A 107 -7.00 -29.81 -7.41
C VAL A 107 -7.20 -28.51 -8.20
N PHE A 108 -6.17 -27.98 -8.86
CA PHE A 108 -6.28 -26.75 -9.66
C PHE A 108 -7.09 -26.96 -10.97
N ARG A 109 -7.14 -28.20 -11.48
CA ARG A 109 -7.85 -28.57 -12.73
C ARG A 109 -9.35 -28.88 -12.53
N GLY A 110 -9.99 -28.29 -11.51
CA GLY A 110 -11.36 -28.61 -11.10
C GLY A 110 -12.37 -28.76 -12.24
N LYS A 111 -13.39 -29.62 -12.02
CA LYS A 111 -14.48 -29.85 -12.98
C LYS A 111 -15.23 -28.53 -13.25
N ARG A 112 -15.69 -28.33 -14.49
CA ARG A 112 -16.48 -27.15 -14.91
C ARG A 112 -17.63 -26.93 -13.91
N GLY A 113 -17.64 -25.78 -13.22
CA GLY A 113 -18.69 -25.39 -12.27
C GLY A 113 -18.34 -25.54 -10.78
N GLU A 114 -17.23 -26.19 -10.40
CA GLU A 114 -16.83 -26.30 -8.98
C GLU A 114 -16.08 -25.03 -8.53
N LYS A 115 -16.57 -24.35 -7.48
CA LYS A 115 -15.91 -23.16 -6.92
C LYS A 115 -14.55 -23.54 -6.34
N ARG A 116 -13.47 -23.04 -6.95
CA ARG A 116 -12.09 -23.21 -6.44
C ARG A 116 -11.98 -22.59 -5.04
N LYS A 117 -11.51 -23.39 -4.07
CA LYS A 117 -11.28 -22.98 -2.67
C LYS A 117 -9.77 -22.89 -2.42
N LEU A 118 -9.35 -21.78 -1.80
CA LEU A 118 -7.98 -21.60 -1.32
C LEU A 118 -7.62 -22.70 -0.31
N GLY A 119 -6.35 -23.10 -0.28
CA GLY A 119 -5.78 -24.07 0.65
C GLY A 119 -6.11 -25.54 0.35
N LYS A 120 -7.03 -25.83 -0.59
CA LYS A 120 -7.48 -27.22 -0.86
C LYS A 120 -6.32 -28.12 -1.30
N TRP A 121 -5.36 -27.61 -2.07
CA TRP A 121 -4.18 -28.38 -2.49
C TRP A 121 -3.24 -28.67 -1.32
N LYS A 122 -2.94 -27.66 -0.47
CA LYS A 122 -2.11 -27.81 0.74
C LYS A 122 -2.72 -28.82 1.70
N ALA A 123 -4.03 -28.78 1.90
CA ALA A 123 -4.75 -29.73 2.75
C ALA A 123 -4.70 -31.19 2.26
N THR A 124 -4.29 -31.45 1.01
CA THR A 124 -4.07 -32.82 0.51
C THR A 124 -2.68 -33.38 0.81
N LEU A 125 -1.76 -32.55 1.28
CA LEU A 125 -0.39 -32.96 1.59
C LEU A 125 -0.34 -33.55 3.01
N PRO A 126 0.29 -34.72 3.19
CA PRO A 126 0.59 -35.23 4.54
C PRO A 126 1.46 -34.25 5.34
N SER A 127 1.31 -34.23 6.66
CA SER A 127 2.08 -33.32 7.53
C SER A 127 3.60 -33.57 7.43
N SER A 128 4.03 -34.83 7.35
CA SER A 128 5.45 -35.20 7.18
C SER A 128 6.03 -34.66 5.86
N VAL A 129 5.29 -34.84 4.76
CA VAL A 129 5.66 -34.32 3.44
C VAL A 129 5.70 -32.80 3.43
N THR A 130 4.73 -32.15 4.05
CA THR A 130 4.69 -30.68 4.13
C THR A 130 5.90 -30.14 4.89
N ARG A 131 6.23 -30.78 6.02
CA ARG A 131 7.41 -30.45 6.81
C ARG A 131 8.69 -30.60 6.00
N TYR A 132 8.88 -31.75 5.36
CA TYR A 132 10.04 -32.01 4.50
C TYR A 132 10.17 -30.96 3.37
N ILE A 133 9.07 -30.65 2.68
CA ILE A 133 9.08 -29.63 1.62
C ILE A 133 9.49 -28.26 2.16
N VAL A 134 8.98 -27.86 3.32
CA VAL A 134 9.32 -26.56 3.91
C VAL A 134 10.78 -26.51 4.35
N GLU A 135 11.22 -27.52 5.11
CA GLU A 135 12.53 -27.53 5.77
C GLU A 135 13.68 -27.83 4.77
N GLU A 136 13.53 -28.83 3.91
CA GLU A 136 14.64 -29.34 3.08
C GLU A 136 14.62 -28.81 1.65
N VAL A 137 13.44 -28.42 1.11
CA VAL A 137 13.31 -28.00 -0.29
C VAL A 137 13.21 -26.47 -0.40
N ILE A 138 12.32 -25.86 0.36
CA ILE A 138 12.02 -24.43 0.27
C ILE A 138 13.04 -23.61 1.06
N MET A 139 13.34 -23.98 2.31
CA MET A 139 14.22 -23.18 3.18
C MET A 139 15.57 -22.86 2.55
N PRO A 140 16.31 -23.80 1.92
CA PRO A 140 17.60 -23.48 1.30
C PRO A 140 17.47 -22.45 0.17
N THR A 141 16.40 -22.56 -0.63
CA THR A 141 16.10 -21.64 -1.74
C THR A 141 15.76 -20.24 -1.22
N VAL A 142 14.92 -20.16 -0.18
CA VAL A 142 14.49 -18.91 0.44
C VAL A 142 15.67 -18.23 1.15
N ALA A 143 16.50 -19.00 1.85
CA ALA A 143 17.71 -18.49 2.51
C ALA A 143 18.75 -17.96 1.51
N ALA A 144 18.98 -18.66 0.39
CA ALA A 144 19.83 -18.16 -0.68
C ALA A 144 19.28 -16.87 -1.27
N GLY A 145 17.98 -16.84 -1.60
CA GLY A 145 17.29 -15.66 -2.10
C GLY A 145 17.39 -14.47 -1.15
N ALA A 146 17.20 -14.67 0.16
CA ALA A 146 17.31 -13.61 1.17
C ALA A 146 18.73 -13.00 1.24
N ARG A 147 19.77 -13.83 1.07
CA ARG A 147 21.17 -13.37 1.09
C ARG A 147 21.51 -12.51 -0.13
N GLU A 148 21.09 -12.93 -1.31
CA GLU A 148 21.37 -12.24 -2.59
C GLU A 148 20.45 -11.04 -2.84
N TRP A 149 19.26 -11.05 -2.25
CA TRP A 149 18.26 -10.01 -2.44
C TRP A 149 18.70 -8.66 -1.83
N GLU A 150 18.41 -7.57 -2.53
CA GLU A 150 18.58 -6.20 -2.04
C GLU A 150 17.22 -5.46 -2.07
N PRO A 151 16.87 -4.68 -1.03
CA PRO A 151 15.67 -3.86 -1.04
C PRO A 151 15.71 -2.87 -2.19
N SER A 152 14.63 -2.85 -2.95
CA SER A 152 14.43 -1.87 -4.00
C SER A 152 12.99 -1.40 -3.99
N TRP A 153 12.76 -0.26 -4.65
CA TRP A 153 11.43 0.31 -4.86
C TRP A 153 10.57 -0.53 -5.84
N ASP A 154 11.12 -1.61 -6.41
CA ASP A 154 10.39 -2.51 -7.30
C ASP A 154 9.33 -3.29 -6.50
N PRO A 155 8.04 -3.20 -6.86
CA PRO A 155 6.96 -3.99 -6.24
C PRO A 155 7.16 -5.50 -6.27
N THR A 156 8.11 -5.99 -7.06
CA THR A 156 8.45 -7.39 -7.23
C THR A 156 9.73 -7.82 -6.49
N CYS A 157 10.33 -6.93 -5.70
CA CYS A 157 11.60 -7.21 -5.01
C CYS A 157 11.51 -8.42 -4.04
N HIS A 158 10.32 -8.75 -3.52
CA HIS A 158 10.08 -9.91 -2.65
C HIS A 158 9.78 -11.23 -3.42
N ASN A 159 10.05 -11.31 -4.72
CA ASN A 159 9.77 -12.50 -5.54
C ASN A 159 10.49 -13.78 -5.09
N TRP A 160 11.58 -13.65 -4.32
CA TRP A 160 12.28 -14.79 -3.73
C TRP A 160 11.49 -15.45 -2.59
N LEU A 161 10.63 -14.69 -1.90
CA LEU A 161 9.82 -15.14 -0.76
C LEU A 161 8.37 -15.39 -1.15
N ARG A 162 7.77 -14.44 -1.87
CA ARG A 162 6.34 -14.38 -2.20
C ARG A 162 5.76 -15.72 -2.68
N PRO A 163 6.38 -16.47 -3.61
CA PRO A 163 5.82 -17.72 -4.11
C PRO A 163 5.65 -18.81 -3.06
N TRP A 164 6.39 -18.73 -1.95
CA TRP A 164 6.44 -19.79 -0.95
C TRP A 164 5.45 -19.58 0.20
N ILE A 165 4.93 -18.35 0.34
CA ILE A 165 3.98 -17.95 1.38
C ILE A 165 2.79 -18.91 1.55
N PRO A 166 2.17 -19.48 0.51
CA PRO A 166 1.11 -20.46 0.71
C PRO A 166 1.51 -21.68 1.56
N LEU A 167 2.78 -22.11 1.51
CA LEU A 167 3.29 -23.21 2.32
C LEU A 167 3.85 -22.75 3.66
N ILE A 168 4.73 -21.73 3.67
CA ILE A 168 5.46 -21.30 4.87
C ILE A 168 4.68 -20.30 5.75
N GLY A 169 3.65 -19.66 5.21
CA GLY A 169 2.82 -18.66 5.91
C GLY A 169 3.49 -17.29 6.00
N HIS A 170 4.63 -17.22 6.67
CA HIS A 170 5.38 -15.98 6.91
C HIS A 170 6.86 -16.17 6.56
N LEU A 171 7.61 -15.08 6.59
CA LEU A 171 9.07 -15.13 6.57
C LEU A 171 9.56 -16.07 7.68
N PRO A 172 10.46 -17.02 7.41
CA PRO A 172 10.99 -17.88 8.45
C PRO A 172 11.82 -17.12 9.48
N GLU A 173 11.72 -17.52 10.76
CA GLU A 173 12.37 -16.81 11.87
C GLU A 173 13.89 -16.70 11.71
N SER A 174 14.52 -17.72 11.14
CA SER A 174 15.97 -17.75 10.87
C SER A 174 16.45 -16.66 9.90
N LEU A 175 15.53 -16.03 9.15
CA LEU A 175 15.84 -15.00 8.16
C LEU A 175 15.46 -13.59 8.62
N TYR A 176 14.90 -13.44 9.83
CA TYR A 176 14.46 -12.14 10.35
C TYR A 176 15.60 -11.13 10.41
N ASP A 177 16.74 -11.47 11.01
CA ASP A 177 17.87 -10.55 11.11
C ASP A 177 18.45 -10.18 9.73
N THR A 178 18.44 -11.12 8.79
CA THR A 178 18.94 -10.90 7.43
C THR A 178 18.06 -9.90 6.68
N VAL A 179 16.74 -10.02 6.81
CA VAL A 179 15.79 -9.10 6.18
C VAL A 179 15.75 -7.77 6.93
N GLU A 180 15.65 -7.79 8.25
CA GLU A 180 15.62 -6.60 9.13
C GLU A 180 16.80 -5.68 8.83
N SER A 181 18.02 -6.21 8.79
CA SER A 181 19.23 -5.41 8.50
C SER A 181 19.21 -4.70 7.14
N LYS A 182 18.46 -5.22 6.17
CA LYS A 182 18.34 -4.64 4.83
C LYS A 182 17.20 -3.63 4.73
N ILE A 183 16.09 -3.85 5.43
CA ILE A 183 14.87 -3.04 5.26
C ILE A 183 14.81 -1.80 6.16
N ILE A 184 15.76 -1.63 7.08
CA ILE A 184 15.90 -0.41 7.88
C ILE A 184 16.31 0.75 6.95
N THR A 185 15.33 1.35 6.30
CA THR A 185 15.53 2.44 5.33
C THR A 185 14.53 3.57 5.58
N ASP A 186 14.79 4.72 4.96
CA ASP A 186 13.86 5.84 4.99
C ASP A 186 12.70 5.72 3.98
N PHE A 187 12.67 4.67 3.15
CA PHE A 187 11.70 4.53 2.06
C PHE A 187 10.50 3.68 2.48
N TYR A 188 9.30 4.26 2.40
CA TYR A 188 8.06 3.57 2.79
C TYR A 188 7.80 2.33 1.94
N ASP A 189 8.08 2.40 0.66
CA ASP A 189 7.83 1.32 -0.30
C ASP A 189 8.75 0.11 -0.06
N ALA A 190 9.93 0.33 0.56
CA ALA A 190 10.83 -0.77 0.94
C ALA A 190 10.41 -1.45 2.25
N VAL A 191 9.69 -0.75 3.13
CA VAL A 191 9.31 -1.23 4.48
C VAL A 191 7.89 -1.80 4.50
N SER A 192 6.92 -1.09 3.93
CA SER A 192 5.50 -1.41 4.03
C SER A 192 5.10 -2.82 3.53
N PRO A 193 5.70 -3.41 2.48
CA PRO A 193 5.31 -4.75 2.03
C PRO A 193 5.56 -5.83 3.08
N TRP A 194 6.57 -5.64 3.94
CA TRP A 194 6.97 -6.60 4.97
C TRP A 194 5.92 -6.80 6.06
N LYS A 195 4.97 -5.86 6.21
CA LYS A 195 3.81 -6.02 7.09
C LYS A 195 2.97 -7.26 6.75
N HIS A 196 2.97 -7.69 5.49
CA HIS A 196 2.24 -8.87 5.03
C HIS A 196 3.07 -10.16 5.06
N TYR A 197 4.39 -10.04 5.16
CA TYR A 197 5.32 -11.19 5.11
C TYR A 197 5.80 -11.61 6.49
N LEU A 198 5.98 -10.67 7.42
CA LEU A 198 6.29 -10.96 8.83
C LEU A 198 5.04 -11.45 9.55
N ASP A 199 5.21 -12.31 10.55
CA ASP A 199 4.11 -12.60 11.46
C ASP A 199 3.74 -11.34 12.26
N PRO A 200 2.49 -11.20 12.74
CA PRO A 200 2.03 -9.99 13.42
C PRO A 200 2.87 -9.58 14.63
N ILE A 201 3.40 -10.55 15.40
CA ILE A 201 4.19 -10.27 16.61
C ILE A 201 5.55 -9.70 16.23
N GLN A 202 6.20 -10.27 15.21
CA GLN A 202 7.50 -9.81 14.75
C GLN A 202 7.40 -8.49 13.98
N TRP A 203 6.34 -8.29 13.19
CA TRP A 203 6.06 -6.99 12.59
C TRP A 203 5.94 -5.90 13.66
N ASP A 204 5.17 -6.16 14.71
CA ASP A 204 4.95 -5.23 15.82
C ASP A 204 6.26 -4.92 16.57
N ARG A 205 7.11 -5.93 16.79
CA ARG A 205 8.47 -5.75 17.33
C ARG A 205 9.35 -4.89 16.42
N PHE A 206 9.36 -5.18 15.11
CA PHE A 206 10.10 -4.40 14.12
C PHE A 206 9.63 -2.94 14.07
N ALA A 207 8.31 -2.74 14.00
CA ALA A 207 7.68 -1.43 13.93
C ALA A 207 8.00 -0.59 15.17
N ARG A 208 7.91 -1.17 16.37
CA ARG A 208 8.30 -0.48 17.62
C ARG A 208 9.79 -0.15 17.68
N ARG A 209 10.66 -0.98 17.12
CA ARG A 209 12.10 -0.76 17.13
C ARG A 209 12.55 0.31 16.14
N HIS A 210 11.95 0.36 14.95
CA HIS A 210 12.47 1.15 13.82
C HIS A 210 11.51 2.22 13.31
N VAL A 211 10.20 1.95 13.28
CA VAL A 211 9.20 2.89 12.74
C VAL A 211 8.75 3.89 13.81
N VAL A 212 8.46 3.43 15.03
CA VAL A 212 7.98 4.28 16.14
C VAL A 212 8.98 5.41 16.47
N PRO A 213 10.30 5.17 16.63
CA PRO A 213 11.25 6.25 16.91
C PRO A 213 11.32 7.30 15.80
N ARG A 214 11.15 6.88 14.54
CA ARG A 214 11.09 7.78 13.39
C ARG A 214 9.85 8.66 13.43
N LEU A 215 8.68 8.08 13.68
CA LEU A 215 7.43 8.83 13.81
C LEU A 215 7.50 9.81 14.96
N ALA A 216 8.05 9.39 16.11
CA ALA A 216 8.29 10.27 17.24
C ALA A 216 9.19 11.44 16.85
N LEU A 217 10.28 11.22 16.09
CA LEU A 217 11.15 12.29 15.62
C LEU A 217 10.42 13.30 14.71
N LEU A 218 9.56 12.83 13.80
CA LEU A 218 8.76 13.68 12.92
C LEU A 218 7.79 14.55 13.71
N VAL A 219 7.05 13.97 14.67
CA VAL A 219 6.10 14.70 15.53
C VAL A 219 6.84 15.65 16.47
N ARG A 220 8.01 15.26 16.98
CA ARG A 220 8.85 16.11 17.82
C ARG A 220 9.31 17.36 17.08
N LYS A 221 9.80 17.20 15.85
CA LYS A 221 10.33 18.29 15.01
C LYS A 221 9.26 19.14 14.34
N LEU A 222 8.02 18.64 14.27
CA LEU A 222 6.90 19.33 13.64
C LEU A 222 6.75 20.76 14.16
N ARG A 223 6.74 21.71 13.23
CA ARG A 223 6.35 23.10 13.48
C ARG A 223 4.92 23.32 13.00
N ILE A 224 4.07 23.83 13.89
CA ILE A 224 2.67 24.14 13.57
C ILE A 224 2.56 25.65 13.37
N THR A 225 2.13 26.07 12.19
CA THR A 225 2.07 27.49 11.81
C THR A 225 0.77 27.79 11.07
N PRO A 226 -0.22 28.37 11.75
CA PRO A 226 -1.42 28.89 11.10
C PRO A 226 -1.14 30.19 10.32
N PRO A 227 -1.97 30.56 9.33
CA PRO A 227 -2.94 29.68 8.67
C PRO A 227 -2.26 28.70 7.69
N LYS A 228 -1.05 29.03 7.21
CA LYS A 228 -0.37 28.30 6.15
C LYS A 228 0.66 27.30 6.71
N GLN A 229 0.20 26.08 6.89
CA GLN A 229 1.06 24.96 7.28
C GLN A 229 1.93 24.49 6.09
N ILE A 230 3.26 24.66 6.20
CA ILE A 230 4.24 24.25 5.16
C ILE A 230 5.01 22.99 5.56
N ASP A 231 5.24 22.79 6.86
CA ASP A 231 6.02 21.64 7.37
C ASP A 231 5.32 20.32 7.02
N PRO A 232 5.97 19.40 6.27
CA PRO A 232 5.38 18.15 5.83
C PRO A 232 5.42 17.04 6.89
N SER A 233 6.09 17.25 8.03
CA SER A 233 6.41 16.19 9.00
C SER A 233 5.18 15.44 9.48
N PHE A 234 4.07 16.14 9.74
CA PHE A 234 2.83 15.49 10.15
C PHE A 234 2.21 14.65 9.04
N ARG A 235 2.21 15.13 7.79
CA ARG A 235 1.70 14.37 6.65
C ARG A 235 2.53 13.11 6.42
N ILE A 236 3.84 13.22 6.54
CA ILE A 236 4.75 12.07 6.46
C ILE A 236 4.47 11.10 7.62
N ALA A 237 4.30 11.60 8.86
CA ALA A 237 3.98 10.75 10.00
C ALA A 237 2.65 10.00 9.80
N MET A 238 1.61 10.68 9.32
CA MET A 238 0.31 10.05 9.04
C MET A 238 0.35 9.08 7.85
N PHE A 239 1.22 9.31 6.87
CA PHE A 239 1.47 8.36 5.78
C PHE A 239 2.09 7.06 6.27
N TRP A 240 2.97 7.14 7.29
CA TRP A 240 3.61 5.99 7.92
C TRP A 240 2.79 5.37 9.06
N ALA A 241 1.78 6.06 9.58
CA ALA A 241 0.97 5.62 10.71
C ALA A 241 0.32 4.23 10.52
N PRO A 242 -0.15 3.81 9.32
CA PRO A 242 -0.67 2.46 9.12
C PRO A 242 0.33 1.32 9.36
N LEU A 243 1.63 1.62 9.50
CA LEU A 243 2.67 0.63 9.80
C LEU A 243 2.79 0.29 11.29
N VAL A 244 2.24 1.13 12.18
CA VAL A 244 2.26 0.92 13.64
C VAL A 244 0.85 0.69 14.16
N SER A 245 0.72 0.27 15.42
CA SER A 245 -0.59 0.22 16.06
C SER A 245 -1.15 1.63 16.30
N ALA A 246 -2.47 1.78 16.28
CA ALA A 246 -3.11 3.06 16.65
C ALA A 246 -2.69 3.52 18.06
N GLN A 247 -2.53 2.58 19.00
CA GLN A 247 -2.10 2.87 20.37
C GLN A 247 -0.68 3.43 20.44
N ASP A 248 0.26 2.91 19.65
CA ASP A 248 1.63 3.44 19.59
C ASP A 248 1.63 4.86 19.00
N MET A 249 0.85 5.08 17.94
CA MET A 249 0.75 6.40 17.31
C MET A 249 0.09 7.43 18.22
N VAL A 250 -0.96 7.07 18.98
CA VAL A 250 -1.54 7.95 20.02
C VAL A 250 -0.50 8.27 21.10
N SER A 251 0.22 7.25 21.59
CA SER A 251 1.29 7.44 22.57
C SER A 251 2.38 8.38 22.07
N ILE A 252 2.73 8.31 20.77
CA ILE A 252 3.66 9.26 20.13
C ILE A 252 3.09 10.69 20.18
N LEU A 253 1.83 10.89 19.78
CA LEU A 253 1.20 12.21 19.76
C LEU A 253 1.15 12.86 21.15
N GLU A 254 0.85 12.07 22.18
CA GLU A 254 0.84 12.51 23.57
C GLU A 254 2.27 12.81 24.07
N LYS A 255 3.20 11.87 23.90
CA LYS A 255 4.58 11.99 24.40
C LYS A 255 5.35 13.15 23.75
N GLU A 256 5.19 13.33 22.45
CA GLU A 256 5.87 14.39 21.68
C GLU A 256 5.11 15.73 21.69
N ARG A 257 4.07 15.81 22.53
CA ARG A 257 3.28 17.01 22.82
C ARG A 257 2.66 17.65 21.59
N PHE A 258 2.14 16.82 20.69
CA PHE A 258 1.51 17.29 19.45
C PHE A 258 0.34 18.22 19.75
N PHE A 259 -0.57 17.79 20.62
CA PHE A 259 -1.79 18.55 20.92
C PHE A 259 -1.48 19.87 21.61
N GLU A 260 -0.51 19.92 22.52
CA GLU A 260 -0.08 21.17 23.16
C GLU A 260 0.50 22.16 22.14
N LYS A 261 1.32 21.69 21.19
CA LYS A 261 1.85 22.54 20.11
C LYS A 261 0.71 23.05 19.23
N TRP A 262 -0.23 22.18 18.90
CA TRP A 262 -1.36 22.50 18.01
C TRP A 262 -2.29 23.53 18.65
N GLU A 263 -2.70 23.30 19.90
CA GLU A 263 -3.53 24.21 20.68
C GLU A 263 -2.82 25.56 20.92
N SER A 264 -1.52 25.55 21.26
CA SER A 264 -0.74 26.77 21.49
C SER A 264 -0.63 27.62 20.23
N ALA A 265 -0.32 27.00 19.09
CA ALA A 265 -0.25 27.70 17.81
C ALA A 265 -1.60 28.33 17.44
N MET A 266 -2.70 27.63 17.70
CA MET A 266 -4.05 28.15 17.47
C MET A 266 -4.39 29.31 18.41
N ARG A 267 -4.14 29.18 19.73
CA ARG A 267 -4.36 30.28 20.69
C ARG A 267 -3.58 31.53 20.31
N HIS A 268 -2.31 31.38 19.95
CA HIS A 268 -1.48 32.49 19.50
C HIS A 268 -2.05 33.15 18.24
N TRP A 269 -2.48 32.36 17.25
CA TRP A 269 -3.07 32.86 16.02
C TRP A 269 -4.38 33.64 16.24
N LEU A 270 -5.23 33.19 17.17
CA LEU A 270 -6.47 33.88 17.52
C LEU A 270 -6.23 35.21 18.26
N GLN A 271 -5.10 35.32 18.97
CA GLN A 271 -4.69 36.52 19.70
C GLN A 271 -3.91 37.53 18.85
N CYS A 272 -3.54 37.18 17.61
CA CYS A 272 -2.85 38.10 16.70
C CYS A 272 -3.73 39.32 16.35
N ALA A 273 -3.09 40.49 16.20
CA ALA A 273 -3.77 41.74 15.84
C ALA A 273 -4.56 41.64 14.50
N ALA A 274 -4.07 40.83 13.55
CA ALA A 274 -4.79 40.45 12.34
C ALA A 274 -5.53 39.12 12.57
N ARG A 275 -6.61 39.19 13.36
CA ARG A 275 -7.42 38.03 13.77
C ARG A 275 -8.03 37.30 12.57
N PRO A 276 -7.96 35.96 12.51
CA PRO A 276 -8.62 35.21 11.45
C PRO A 276 -10.15 35.24 11.61
N PRO A 277 -10.93 35.25 10.51
CA PRO A 277 -12.35 34.94 10.56
C PRO A 277 -12.59 33.55 11.16
N LEU A 278 -13.69 33.38 11.92
CA LEU A 278 -14.05 32.10 12.54
C LEU A 278 -14.11 30.96 11.52
N GLU A 279 -14.66 31.23 10.33
CA GLU A 279 -14.72 30.25 9.25
C GLU A 279 -13.34 29.77 8.80
N GLU A 280 -12.34 30.65 8.77
CA GLU A 280 -10.96 30.29 8.41
C GLU A 280 -10.33 29.42 9.49
N ALA A 281 -10.56 29.73 10.77
CA ALA A 281 -10.08 28.94 11.89
C ALA A 281 -10.74 27.54 11.93
N LEU A 282 -12.05 27.45 11.70
CA LEU A 282 -12.78 26.19 11.59
C LEU A 282 -12.28 25.35 10.40
N ALA A 283 -12.06 25.99 9.24
CA ALA A 283 -11.49 25.33 8.07
C ALA A 283 -10.08 24.78 8.34
N TRP A 284 -9.26 25.52 9.10
CA TRP A 284 -7.94 25.07 9.52
C TRP A 284 -8.01 23.84 10.43
N CYS A 285 -8.89 23.82 11.44
CA CYS A 285 -9.12 22.64 12.29
C CYS A 285 -9.62 21.44 11.49
N ALA A 286 -10.59 21.66 10.59
CA ALA A 286 -11.10 20.62 9.70
C ALA A 286 -10.00 20.06 8.78
N GLY A 287 -9.09 20.94 8.31
CA GLY A 287 -7.91 20.56 7.53
C GLY A 287 -6.98 19.62 8.30
N TRP A 288 -6.67 19.91 9.56
CA TRP A 288 -5.87 19.01 10.41
C TRP A 288 -6.56 17.68 10.67
N ARG A 289 -7.86 17.68 10.99
CA ARG A 289 -8.64 16.46 11.22
C ARG A 289 -8.57 15.50 10.03
N LYS A 290 -8.61 16.03 8.79
CA LYS A 290 -8.50 15.23 7.55
C LYS A 290 -7.15 14.55 7.34
N LEU A 291 -6.10 14.96 8.06
CA LEU A 291 -4.77 14.35 7.95
C LEU A 291 -4.63 13.08 8.79
N PHE A 292 -5.45 12.91 9.83
CA PHE A 292 -5.40 11.72 10.69
C PHE A 292 -5.89 10.47 9.93
N THR A 293 -5.31 9.32 10.26
CA THR A 293 -5.80 8.03 9.74
C THR A 293 -7.19 7.70 10.33
N PRO A 294 -7.99 6.88 9.64
CA PRO A 294 -9.30 6.44 10.14
C PRO A 294 -9.21 5.84 11.55
N ASP A 295 -8.26 4.92 11.78
CA ASP A 295 -8.05 4.26 13.07
C ASP A 295 -7.77 5.25 14.22
N LEU A 296 -7.10 6.38 13.95
CA LEU A 296 -6.85 7.41 14.96
C LEU A 296 -8.09 8.27 15.23
N LEU A 297 -8.96 8.44 14.24
CA LEU A 297 -10.22 9.15 14.38
C LEU A 297 -11.29 8.33 15.12
N GLU A 298 -11.04 7.05 15.38
CA GLU A 298 -11.86 6.21 16.25
C GLU A 298 -11.39 6.25 17.72
N ASP A 299 -10.15 6.69 17.99
CA ASP A 299 -9.63 6.80 19.36
C ASP A 299 -10.24 8.02 20.09
N GLN A 300 -10.89 7.74 21.21
CA GLN A 300 -11.60 8.76 22.01
C GLN A 300 -10.69 9.88 22.52
N ARG A 301 -9.41 9.60 22.81
CA ARG A 301 -8.46 10.62 23.30
C ARG A 301 -8.12 11.62 22.22
N VAL A 302 -7.93 11.13 20.99
CA VAL A 302 -7.67 11.97 19.81
C VAL A 302 -8.89 12.84 19.52
N LEU A 303 -10.09 12.24 19.47
CA LEU A 303 -11.33 12.97 19.23
C LEU A 303 -11.58 14.04 20.29
N ALA A 304 -11.40 13.72 21.58
CA ALA A 304 -11.58 14.66 22.68
C ALA A 304 -10.68 15.90 22.53
N ARG A 305 -9.41 15.70 22.15
CA ARG A 305 -8.47 16.81 21.90
C ARG A 305 -8.86 17.66 20.70
N LEU A 306 -9.28 17.04 19.60
CA LEU A 306 -9.72 17.76 18.40
C LEU A 306 -10.99 18.59 18.68
N TYR A 307 -11.96 18.02 19.40
CA TYR A 307 -13.18 18.74 19.79
C TYR A 307 -12.92 19.86 20.80
N ALA A 308 -12.05 19.64 21.79
CA ALA A 308 -11.62 20.69 22.71
C ALA A 308 -10.96 21.85 21.95
N GLY A 309 -10.18 21.54 20.92
CA GLY A 309 -9.64 22.52 19.98
C GLY A 309 -10.68 23.39 19.32
N VAL A 310 -11.70 22.76 18.72
CA VAL A 310 -12.79 23.47 18.05
C VAL A 310 -13.59 24.31 19.06
N ALA A 311 -13.88 23.79 20.24
CA ALA A 311 -14.60 24.52 21.29
C ALA A 311 -13.85 25.76 21.79
N MET A 312 -12.51 25.77 21.76
CA MET A 312 -11.72 26.98 22.06
C MET A 312 -11.96 28.12 21.06
N LEU A 313 -12.37 27.81 19.83
CA LEU A 313 -12.75 28.84 18.86
C LEU A 313 -14.02 29.56 19.31
N ASP A 314 -15.02 28.83 19.80
CA ASP A 314 -16.28 29.42 20.23
C ASP A 314 -16.09 30.33 21.46
N LEU A 315 -15.33 29.88 22.46
CA LEU A 315 -15.03 30.63 23.68
C LEU A 315 -14.10 31.83 23.44
N GLY A 316 -13.02 31.63 22.69
CA GLY A 316 -12.10 32.72 22.34
C GLY A 316 -12.75 33.81 21.48
N MET A 317 -13.89 33.53 20.86
CA MET A 317 -14.68 34.53 20.14
C MET A 317 -15.72 35.25 21.01
N GLN A 318 -16.13 34.66 22.15
CA GLN A 318 -17.07 35.23 23.11
C GLN A 318 -16.40 36.11 24.18
N ASP A 319 -15.27 35.67 24.75
CA ASP A 319 -14.54 36.41 25.80
C ASP A 319 -13.90 37.73 25.31
N LEU A 320 -13.88 37.95 23.99
CA LEU A 320 -13.33 39.14 23.34
C LEU A 320 -14.42 40.09 22.79
N ARG A 321 -15.70 39.89 23.17
CA ARG A 321 -16.84 40.77 22.86
C ARG A 321 -17.27 41.65 24.05
N ILE A 322 -16.55 41.63 25.15
CA ILE A 322 -16.78 42.48 26.34
C ILE A 322 -15.80 43.65 26.32
#